data_AF-A0A961DU74-F1
#
_entry.id   AF-A0A961DU74-F1
#
_cell.length_a   1.000
_cell.length_b   1.000
_cell.length_c   1.000
_cell.angle_alpha   90.00
_cell.angle_beta   90.00
_cell.angle_gamma   90.00
#
_symmetry.space_group_name_H-M   'P 1'
#
loop_
_entity.id
_entity.type
_entity.pdbx_description
1 polymer ?
#
loop_
_entity_poly.entity_id
_entity_poly.type
_entity_poly.pdbx_seq_one_letter_code
_entity_poly.pdbx_strand_id
1 'polypeptide(L)'
;MAGTFVEDLAAHGGIRLVEGGADSPILLELTSGFDGSDSLNPTHGVSPIGATADSERYRLCVTAEGVHVQGTTPEAIWRGLTSLRQLVDVGAGESSVDLPAVEIVDGPRYAWRGLSLDVVRTCFTVDEVKLVIDRAGSTPRLSSGISSSTPPAAL
;
A
#
# COMPACT_ATOMS: atom_id res chain seq x y z
N MET A 1 9.62 -13.44 9.20
CA MET A 1 8.90 -12.86 8.05
C MET A 1 7.73 -11.98 8.48
N ALA A 2 6.82 -12.43 9.35
CA ALA A 2 5.71 -11.60 9.84
C ALA A 2 6.15 -10.31 10.58
N GLY A 3 7.21 -10.37 11.40
CA GLY A 3 7.73 -9.21 12.14
C GLY A 3 8.18 -8.05 11.24
N THR A 4 8.97 -8.34 10.20
CA THR A 4 9.44 -7.31 9.24
C THR A 4 8.28 -6.65 8.50
N PHE A 5 7.26 -7.42 8.12
CA PHE A 5 6.08 -6.89 7.43
C PHE A 5 5.24 -5.96 8.33
N VAL A 6 5.01 -6.34 9.59
CA VAL A 6 4.28 -5.51 10.57
C VAL A 6 5.04 -4.23 10.89
N GLU A 7 6.37 -4.32 11.04
CA GLU A 7 7.26 -3.16 11.24
C GLU A 7 7.23 -2.22 10.03
N ASP A 8 7.34 -2.76 8.82
CA ASP A 8 7.25 -1.97 7.58
C ASP A 8 5.89 -1.28 7.46
N LEU A 9 4.80 -1.97 7.83
CA LEU A 9 3.45 -1.38 7.79
C LEU A 9 3.24 -0.28 8.81
N ALA A 10 3.77 -0.45 10.02
CA ALA A 10 3.74 0.59 11.03
C ALA A 10 4.59 1.81 10.62
N ALA A 11 5.75 1.58 10.00
CA ALA A 11 6.67 2.63 9.60
C ALA A 11 6.21 3.44 8.37
N HIS A 12 5.48 2.79 7.45
CA HIS A 12 5.17 3.36 6.14
C HIS A 12 3.65 3.55 5.93
N GLY A 13 2.82 2.60 6.37
CA GLY A 13 1.38 2.61 6.10
C GLY A 13 0.58 3.59 6.95
N GLY A 14 1.17 4.15 8.02
CA GLY A 14 0.43 4.94 9.01
C GLY A 14 -0.64 4.13 9.76
N ILE A 15 -0.59 2.80 9.63
CA ILE A 15 -1.51 1.83 10.22
C ILE A 15 -0.70 0.99 11.20
N ARG A 16 -1.13 0.96 12.46
CA ARG A 16 -0.53 0.07 13.46
C ARG A 16 -1.25 -1.27 13.41
N LEU A 17 -0.57 -2.30 12.93
CA LEU A 17 -1.03 -3.68 13.08
C LEU A 17 -0.62 -4.22 14.45
N VAL A 18 -1.52 -4.98 15.06
CA VAL A 18 -1.26 -5.77 16.26
C VAL A 18 -1.69 -7.19 15.91
N GLU A 19 -0.91 -8.20 16.29
CA GLU A 19 -1.37 -9.58 16.17
C GLU A 19 -2.65 -9.75 17.00
N GLY A 20 -3.76 -10.00 16.31
CA GLY A 20 -5.04 -10.23 16.94
C GLY A 20 -5.39 -11.72 16.95
N GLY A 21 -6.31 -12.09 17.83
CA GLY A 21 -6.86 -13.45 17.89
C GLY A 21 -7.79 -13.76 16.72
N ALA A 22 -8.43 -14.93 16.75
CA ALA A 22 -9.36 -15.37 15.70
C ALA A 22 -10.52 -14.38 15.44
N ASP A 23 -10.89 -13.57 16.44
CA ASP A 23 -11.99 -12.60 16.38
C ASP A 23 -11.54 -11.19 15.93
N SER A 24 -10.41 -11.10 15.22
CA SER A 24 -9.91 -9.81 14.75
C SER A 24 -10.80 -9.27 13.62
N PRO A 25 -11.29 -8.02 13.71
CA PRO A 25 -12.17 -7.45 12.70
C PRO A 25 -11.47 -7.20 11.36
N ILE A 26 -10.13 -7.26 11.33
CA ILE A 26 -9.34 -7.17 10.10
C ILE A 26 -8.43 -8.40 10.05
N LEU A 27 -8.65 -9.26 9.06
CA LEU A 27 -7.87 -10.46 8.79
C LEU A 27 -6.98 -10.23 7.57
N LEU A 28 -5.68 -10.52 7.71
CA LEU A 28 -4.71 -10.52 6.62
C LEU A 28 -4.25 -11.95 6.39
N GLU A 29 -4.56 -12.52 5.24
CA GLU A 29 -4.30 -13.92 4.94
C GLU A 29 -3.34 -14.07 3.75
N LEU A 30 -2.16 -14.65 4.01
CA LEU A 30 -1.28 -15.16 2.96
C LEU A 30 -1.74 -16.56 2.55
N THR A 31 -2.36 -16.65 1.38
CA THR A 31 -2.95 -17.88 0.85
C THR A 31 -2.21 -18.34 -0.40
N SER A 32 -2.33 -19.61 -0.79
CA SER A 32 -1.81 -20.09 -2.08
C SER A 32 -2.63 -19.62 -3.29
N GLY A 33 -3.83 -19.08 -3.06
CA GLY A 33 -4.74 -18.56 -4.08
C GLY A 33 -6.04 -18.06 -3.45
N PHE A 34 -6.81 -17.29 -4.19
CA PHE A 34 -8.07 -16.72 -3.71
C PHE A 34 -9.10 -16.65 -4.83
N ASP A 35 -10.38 -16.62 -4.46
CA ASP A 35 -11.48 -16.61 -5.41
C ASP A 35 -11.42 -15.38 -6.33
N GLY A 36 -11.67 -15.60 -7.61
CA GLY A 36 -11.67 -14.53 -8.60
C GLY A 36 -10.30 -14.15 -9.15
N SER A 37 -9.19 -14.71 -8.64
CA SER A 37 -7.84 -14.45 -9.18
C SER A 37 -7.75 -14.70 -10.69
N ASP A 38 -8.42 -15.73 -11.17
CA ASP A 38 -8.40 -16.18 -12.57
C ASP A 38 -9.27 -15.30 -13.49
N SER A 39 -10.14 -14.47 -12.90
CA SER A 39 -11.00 -13.56 -13.66
C SER A 39 -10.27 -12.30 -14.13
N LEU A 40 -9.09 -12.02 -13.57
CA LEU A 40 -8.27 -10.87 -13.91
C LEU A 40 -7.46 -11.13 -15.19
N ASN A 41 -7.36 -10.09 -16.02
CA ASN A 41 -6.48 -10.10 -17.18
C ASN A 41 -5.02 -10.36 -16.76
N PRO A 42 -4.23 -11.06 -17.58
CA PRO A 42 -2.83 -11.33 -17.27
C PRO A 42 -2.03 -10.03 -17.16
N THR A 43 -1.11 -10.00 -16.20
CA THR A 43 -0.18 -8.88 -16.04
C THR A 43 0.87 -8.91 -17.15
N HIS A 44 1.07 -7.77 -17.82
CA HIS A 44 2.04 -7.66 -18.90
C HIS A 44 3.40 -7.12 -18.44
N GLY A 45 4.47 -7.54 -19.11
CA GLY A 45 5.82 -7.03 -18.90
C GLY A 45 6.64 -7.85 -17.91
N VAL A 46 7.74 -7.26 -17.43
CA VAL A 46 8.72 -7.91 -16.54
C VAL A 46 8.75 -7.17 -15.21
N SER A 47 8.71 -7.93 -14.11
CA SER A 47 8.88 -7.36 -12.78
C SER A 47 10.30 -6.80 -12.61
N PRO A 48 10.46 -5.57 -12.08
CA PRO A 48 11.77 -4.98 -11.81
C PRO A 48 12.62 -5.80 -10.83
N ILE A 49 11.96 -6.60 -9.98
CA ILE A 49 12.58 -7.40 -8.92
C ILE A 49 12.58 -8.90 -9.23
N GLY A 50 12.20 -9.29 -10.45
CA GLY A 50 12.13 -10.71 -10.85
C GLY A 50 10.98 -11.50 -10.23
N ALA A 51 10.00 -10.83 -9.63
CA ALA A 51 8.79 -11.48 -9.13
C ALA A 51 7.88 -11.97 -10.27
N THR A 52 6.98 -12.90 -9.95
CA THR A 52 5.94 -13.32 -10.89
C THR A 52 5.03 -12.15 -11.24
N ALA A 53 4.54 -12.09 -12.47
CA ALA A 53 3.76 -10.95 -12.95
C ALA A 53 2.47 -10.74 -12.13
N ASP A 54 1.93 -11.80 -11.54
CA ASP A 54 0.69 -11.79 -10.77
C ASP A 54 0.91 -11.74 -9.24
N SER A 55 2.14 -11.49 -8.80
CA SER A 55 2.51 -11.42 -7.39
C SER A 55 1.76 -10.34 -6.61
N GLU A 56 1.26 -9.30 -7.26
CA GLU A 56 0.58 -8.17 -6.62
C GLU A 56 -0.96 -8.27 -6.64
N ARG A 57 -1.53 -9.39 -7.12
CA ARG A 57 -2.99 -9.59 -7.14
C ARG A 57 -3.51 -9.83 -5.72
N TYR A 58 -4.62 -9.20 -5.37
CA TYR A 58 -5.23 -9.34 -4.05
C TYR A 58 -6.76 -9.42 -4.14
N ARG A 59 -7.36 -9.91 -3.06
CA ARG A 59 -8.80 -9.83 -2.80
C ARG A 59 -9.04 -9.10 -1.48
N LEU A 60 -9.95 -8.13 -1.50
CA LEU A 60 -10.40 -7.37 -0.34
C LEU A 60 -11.91 -7.55 -0.21
N CYS A 61 -12.35 -8.15 0.89
CA CYS A 61 -13.76 -8.30 1.23
C CYS A 61 -14.06 -7.47 2.47
N VAL A 62 -15.07 -6.61 2.38
CA VAL A 62 -15.62 -5.85 3.51
C VAL A 62 -17.04 -6.34 3.74
N THR A 63 -17.30 -6.86 4.94
CA THR A 63 -18.62 -7.34 5.36
C THR A 63 -19.00 -6.72 6.70
N ALA A 64 -20.18 -7.08 7.22
CA ALA A 64 -20.61 -6.66 8.54
C ALA A 64 -19.78 -7.30 9.67
N GLU A 65 -19.18 -8.47 9.43
CA GLU A 65 -18.33 -9.17 10.38
C GLU A 65 -16.90 -8.61 10.44
N GLY A 66 -16.43 -7.97 9.36
CA GLY A 66 -15.11 -7.36 9.31
C GLY A 66 -14.55 -7.21 7.90
N VAL A 67 -13.24 -7.06 7.84
CA VAL A 67 -12.45 -6.88 6.61
C VAL A 67 -11.51 -8.06 6.46
N HIS A 68 -11.48 -8.66 5.27
CA HIS A 68 -10.58 -9.74 4.92
C HIS A 68 -9.75 -9.35 3.70
N VAL A 69 -8.42 -9.33 3.84
CA VAL A 69 -7.46 -9.12 2.76
C VAL A 69 -6.72 -10.41 2.49
N GLN A 70 -6.83 -10.92 1.28
CA GLN A 70 -6.18 -12.15 0.83
C GLN A 70 -5.17 -11.82 -0.28
N GLY A 71 -4.02 -12.48 -0.24
CA GLY A 71 -2.98 -12.32 -1.25
C GLY A 71 -2.01 -13.51 -1.23
N THR A 72 -1.34 -13.74 -2.35
CA THR A 72 -0.35 -14.82 -2.47
C THR A 72 1.06 -14.41 -2.03
N THR A 73 1.28 -13.11 -1.85
CA THR A 73 2.55 -12.52 -1.44
C THR A 73 2.32 -11.37 -0.45
N PRO A 74 3.35 -10.97 0.31
CA PRO A 74 3.29 -9.75 1.13
C PRO A 74 2.98 -8.48 0.31
N GLU A 75 3.48 -8.39 -0.92
CA GLU A 75 3.22 -7.27 -1.83
C GLU A 75 1.72 -7.19 -2.20
N ALA A 76 1.07 -8.32 -2.43
CA ALA A 76 -0.38 -8.37 -2.64
C ALA A 76 -1.16 -7.84 -1.43
N ILE A 77 -0.79 -8.26 -0.21
CA ILE A 77 -1.43 -7.75 1.01
C ILE A 77 -1.23 -6.23 1.13
N TRP A 78 -0.04 -5.72 0.80
CA TRP A 78 0.21 -4.28 0.78
C TRP A 78 -0.71 -3.53 -0.18
N ARG A 79 -0.93 -4.06 -1.39
CA ARG A 79 -1.87 -3.48 -2.35
C ARG A 79 -3.30 -3.48 -1.81
N GLY A 80 -3.74 -4.60 -1.22
CA GLY A 80 -5.06 -4.68 -0.58
C GLY A 80 -5.24 -3.67 0.55
N LEU A 81 -4.23 -3.47 1.39
CA LEU A 81 -4.24 -2.48 2.46
C LEU A 81 -4.24 -1.04 1.94
N THR A 82 -3.54 -0.78 0.82
CA THR A 82 -3.58 0.52 0.15
C THR A 82 -4.99 0.85 -0.32
N SER A 83 -5.70 -0.12 -0.89
CA SER A 83 -7.08 0.05 -1.33
C SER A 83 -8.06 0.19 -0.16
N LEU A 84 -7.88 -0.59 0.91
CA LEU A 84 -8.65 -0.43 2.14
C LEU A 84 -8.48 0.98 2.73
N ARG A 85 -7.24 1.47 2.78
CA ARG A 85 -6.95 2.83 3.24
C ARG A 85 -7.70 3.88 2.41
N GLN A 86 -7.72 3.73 1.09
CA GLN A 86 -8.47 4.65 0.22
C GLN A 86 -9.98 4.64 0.53
N LEU A 87 -10.56 3.48 0.85
CA LEU A 87 -11.96 3.40 1.29
C LEU A 87 -12.19 4.16 2.60
N VAL A 88 -11.23 4.10 3.54
CA VAL A 88 -11.31 4.85 4.81
C VAL A 88 -11.15 6.36 4.58
N ASP A 89 -10.18 6.78 3.76
CA ASP A 89 -9.88 8.20 3.52
C ASP A 89 -11.05 8.93 2.82
N VAL A 90 -11.89 8.22 2.04
CA VAL A 90 -13.13 8.78 1.45
C VAL A 90 -14.15 9.23 2.53
N GLY A 91 -14.11 8.65 3.72
CA GLY A 91 -14.94 9.04 4.87
C GLY A 91 -14.27 9.98 5.86
N ALA A 92 -13.05 10.47 5.57
CA ALA A 92 -12.26 11.26 6.52
C ALA A 92 -12.91 12.63 6.83
N GLY A 93 -13.44 12.76 8.05
CA GLY A 93 -14.14 13.95 8.53
C GLY A 93 -14.96 13.71 9.81
N GLU A 94 -15.31 12.45 10.08
CA GLU A 94 -16.08 12.02 11.25
C GLU A 94 -15.26 11.12 12.18
N SER A 95 -15.67 11.01 13.45
CA SER A 95 -15.02 10.16 14.46
C SER A 95 -15.13 8.66 14.18
N SER A 96 -15.98 8.26 13.24
CA SER A 96 -16.17 6.90 12.75
C SER A 96 -16.34 6.94 11.24
N VAL A 97 -15.67 6.02 10.53
CA VAL A 97 -15.83 5.86 9.08
C VAL A 97 -16.57 4.56 8.81
N ASP A 98 -17.75 4.67 8.21
CA ASP A 98 -18.51 3.51 7.75
C ASP A 98 -17.91 3.02 6.43
N LEU A 99 -17.45 1.77 6.42
CA LEU A 99 -16.96 1.13 5.19
C LEU A 99 -18.14 0.46 4.46
N PRO A 100 -18.29 0.68 3.15
CA PRO A 100 -19.32 -0.01 2.36
C PRO A 100 -18.98 -1.50 2.28
N ALA A 101 -20.02 -2.35 2.37
CA ALA A 101 -19.86 -3.77 2.07
C ALA A 101 -19.49 -3.94 0.59
N VAL A 102 -18.28 -4.44 0.33
CA VAL A 102 -17.72 -4.52 -1.02
C VAL A 102 -16.76 -5.70 -1.13
N GLU A 103 -16.72 -6.30 -2.30
CA GLU A 103 -15.68 -7.25 -2.69
C GLU A 103 -14.89 -6.68 -3.85
N ILE A 104 -13.56 -6.65 -3.71
CA ILE A 104 -12.61 -6.14 -4.69
C ILE A 104 -11.61 -7.25 -4.99
N VAL A 105 -11.55 -7.68 -6.24
CA VAL A 105 -10.48 -8.52 -6.77
C VAL A 105 -9.72 -7.67 -7.77
N ASP A 106 -8.43 -7.42 -7.50
CA ASP A 106 -7.65 -6.47 -8.29
C ASP A 106 -6.20 -6.92 -8.45
N GLY A 107 -5.55 -6.39 -9.48
CA GLY A 107 -4.19 -6.71 -9.87
C GLY A 107 -3.64 -5.77 -10.93
N PRO A 108 -2.31 -5.63 -11.03
CA PRO A 108 -1.73 -4.70 -11.97
C PRO A 108 -1.90 -5.17 -13.41
N ARG A 109 -2.24 -4.27 -14.32
CA ARG A 109 -2.17 -4.56 -15.76
C ARG A 109 -0.74 -4.71 -16.28
N TYR A 110 0.22 -4.01 -15.66
CA TYR A 110 1.63 -4.01 -16.04
C TYR A 110 2.54 -4.24 -14.82
N ALA A 111 3.51 -5.13 -14.96
CA ALA A 111 4.42 -5.53 -13.88
C ALA A 111 5.38 -4.41 -13.45
N TRP A 112 5.74 -3.49 -14.36
CA TRP A 112 6.59 -2.33 -14.06
C TRP A 112 5.76 -1.04 -14.11
N ARG A 113 5.69 -0.32 -12.99
CA ARG A 113 4.98 0.95 -12.84
C ARG A 113 5.89 1.98 -12.17
N GLY A 114 6.85 2.50 -12.93
CA GLY A 114 7.90 3.38 -12.42
C GLY A 114 7.55 4.87 -12.50
N LEU A 115 8.23 5.67 -11.69
CA LEU A 115 8.24 7.13 -11.74
C LEU A 115 9.66 7.61 -12.02
N SER A 116 9.83 8.55 -12.95
CA SER A 116 11.12 9.21 -13.22
C SER A 116 11.12 10.63 -12.65
N LEU A 117 12.18 10.99 -11.92
CA LEU A 117 12.38 12.30 -11.32
C LEU A 117 13.72 12.87 -11.79
N ASP A 118 13.68 14.06 -12.43
CA ASP A 118 14.89 14.76 -12.87
C ASP A 118 15.51 15.52 -11.68
N VAL A 119 16.61 14.99 -11.16
CA VAL A 119 17.35 15.55 -10.02
C VAL A 119 18.52 16.45 -10.44
N VAL A 120 18.77 16.60 -11.75
CA VAL A 120 19.96 17.29 -12.27
C VAL A 120 19.64 18.75 -12.60
N ARG A 121 18.48 19.01 -13.19
CA ARG A 121 18.08 20.39 -13.56
C ARG A 121 17.68 21.24 -12.36
N THR A 122 17.13 20.59 -11.35
CA THR A 122 16.74 21.19 -10.07
C THR A 122 17.16 20.25 -8.97
N CYS A 123 17.98 20.73 -8.03
CA CYS A 123 18.40 19.94 -6.88
C CYS A 123 17.25 19.82 -5.87
N PHE A 124 16.97 18.60 -5.42
CA PHE A 124 16.03 18.29 -4.34
C PHE A 124 16.79 17.76 -3.13
N THR A 125 16.30 18.08 -1.94
CA THR A 125 16.73 17.46 -0.69
C THR A 125 16.28 16.01 -0.61
N VAL A 126 16.94 15.23 0.26
CA VAL A 126 16.56 13.82 0.49
C VAL A 126 15.11 13.70 0.97
N ASP A 127 14.62 14.65 1.77
CA ASP A 127 13.26 14.61 2.31
C ASP A 127 12.21 14.95 1.25
N GLU A 128 12.53 15.83 0.29
CA GLU A 128 11.65 16.07 -0.87
C GLU A 128 11.56 14.84 -1.77
N VAL A 129 12.68 14.14 -2.02
CA VAL A 129 12.67 12.90 -2.80
C VAL A 129 11.85 11.82 -2.09
N LYS A 130 12.01 11.66 -0.77
CA LYS A 130 11.19 10.74 0.03
C LYS A 130 9.71 11.08 -0.07
N LEU A 131 9.33 12.36 0.02
CA LEU A 131 7.94 12.79 -0.12
C LEU A 131 7.35 12.41 -1.49
N VAL A 132 8.15 12.53 -2.56
CA VAL A 132 7.73 12.10 -3.90
C VAL A 132 7.50 10.58 -3.95
N ILE A 133 8.41 9.79 -3.40
CA ILE A 133 8.29 8.32 -3.32
C ILE A 133 7.05 7.93 -2.51
N ASP A 134 6.87 8.54 -1.34
CA ASP A 134 5.76 8.31 -0.41
C ASP A 134 4.41 8.60 -1.11
N ARG A 135 4.32 9.71 -1.85
CA ARG A 135 3.12 10.04 -2.66
C ARG A 135 2.88 9.05 -3.79
N ALA A 136 3.93 8.65 -4.50
CA ALA A 136 3.80 7.67 -5.58
C ALA A 136 3.37 6.29 -5.07
N GLY A 137 3.81 5.91 -3.86
CA GLY A 137 3.43 4.67 -3.19
C GLY A 137 2.08 4.71 -2.47
N SER A 138 1.42 5.87 -2.36
CA SER A 138 0.25 6.11 -1.50
C SER A 138 0.50 5.81 -0.01
N THR A 139 1.70 6.15 0.44
CA THR A 139 2.27 5.83 1.75
C THR A 139 2.55 7.13 2.52
N PRO A 140 1.57 7.76 3.17
CA PRO A 140 1.83 9.01 3.88
C PRO A 140 2.57 8.78 5.19
N ARG A 141 3.68 9.48 5.36
CA ARG A 141 4.32 9.64 6.67
C ARG A 141 3.45 10.52 7.57
N LEU A 142 3.27 10.10 8.82
CA LEU A 142 2.83 10.99 9.89
C LEU A 142 3.84 12.14 9.99
N SER A 143 3.35 13.38 9.85
CA SER A 143 4.16 14.59 9.83
C SER A 143 4.83 14.84 11.18
N SER A 144 6.02 14.28 11.37
CA SER A 144 6.99 14.82 12.33
C SER A 144 7.86 15.84 11.59
N GLY A 145 7.40 17.10 11.62
CA GLY A 145 8.20 18.32 11.41
C GLY A 145 9.15 18.34 10.21
N ILE A 146 8.65 18.74 9.04
CA ILE A 146 9.48 19.38 8.01
C ILE A 146 9.95 20.74 8.57
N SER A 147 11.09 20.73 9.27
CA SER A 147 11.87 21.94 9.51
C SER A 147 12.59 22.27 8.20
N SER A 148 12.13 23.31 7.51
CA SER A 148 12.77 23.84 6.31
C SER A 148 14.23 24.23 6.60
N SER A 149 15.20 23.40 6.22
CA SER A 149 16.57 23.85 6.11
C SER A 149 16.69 24.71 4.85
N THR A 150 16.81 26.03 5.04
CA THR A 150 17.13 26.98 3.97
C THR A 150 18.37 26.51 3.22
N PRO A 151 18.36 26.41 1.87
CA PRO A 151 19.56 26.09 1.12
C PRO A 151 20.59 27.23 1.27
N PRO A 152 21.90 26.92 1.37
CA PRO A 152 22.92 27.97 1.43
C PRO A 152 22.89 28.80 0.15
N ALA A 153 22.96 30.13 0.31
CA ALA A 153 23.04 31.07 -0.79
C ALA A 153 24.21 30.70 -1.72
N ALA A 154 23.91 30.53 -3.01
CA ALA A 154 24.93 30.40 -4.04
C ALA A 154 25.80 31.67 -4.06
N LEU A 155 27.12 31.47 -3.99
CA LEU A 155 28.14 32.50 -4.24
C LEU A 155 28.21 32.87 -5.71
#